data_AF-A0A8T3X8L5-F1
#
_entry.id   AF-A0A8T3X8L5-F1
#
_cell.length_a   1.000
_cell.length_b   1.000
_cell.length_c   1.000
_cell.angle_alpha   90.00
_cell.angle_beta   90.00
_cell.angle_gamma   90.00
#
_symmetry.space_group_name_H-M   'P 1'
#
loop_
_entity.id
_entity.type
_entity.pdbx_description
1 polymer ?
#
loop_
_entity_poly.entity_id
_entity_poly.type
_entity_poly.pdbx_seq_one_letter_code
_entity_poly.pdbx_strand_id
1 'polypeptide(L)'
;MFFGTLIPTEEFTEPNIIILIIALSVLILIAWSPWITKIYAEKRVVEAFQESQKDISDGCGFNCVGCGINNSNKVLFGYSVDIEYGCGMRPTDRRDLNERATIFVSFIGTVH
;
A
#
# COMPACT_ATOMS: atom_id res chain seq x y z
N MET A 1 17.17 52.11 39.42
CA MET A 1 15.71 51.92 39.56
C MET A 1 15.12 51.81 38.16
N PHE A 2 15.21 50.63 37.53
CA PHE A 2 14.42 50.29 36.35
C PHE A 2 14.14 48.79 36.45
N PHE A 3 12.85 48.51 36.54
CA PHE A 3 12.23 47.22 36.83
C PHE A 3 12.53 46.21 35.72
N GLY A 4 12.96 45.01 36.11
CA GLY A 4 12.97 43.85 35.23
C GLY A 4 11.54 43.48 34.87
N THR A 5 11.19 43.57 33.60
CA THR A 5 9.97 42.98 33.05
C THR A 5 10.17 41.48 32.97
N LEU A 6 9.61 40.76 33.94
CA LEU A 6 9.28 39.35 33.82
C LEU A 6 8.40 39.19 32.59
N ILE A 7 8.93 38.56 31.55
CA ILE A 7 8.14 38.07 30.42
C ILE A 7 7.31 36.91 31.00
N PRO A 8 5.97 36.99 31.02
CA PRO A 8 5.16 35.82 31.30
C PRO A 8 5.32 34.91 30.08
N THR A 9 6.02 33.79 30.25
CA THR A 9 5.88 32.67 29.31
C THR A 9 4.45 32.18 29.46
N GLU A 10 3.57 32.59 28.54
CA GLU A 10 2.24 32.01 28.46
C GLU A 10 2.39 30.50 28.35
N GLU A 11 1.90 29.83 29.39
CA GLU A 11 1.77 28.39 29.50
C GLU A 11 0.65 27.97 28.55
N PHE A 12 0.91 28.08 27.25
CA PHE A 12 0.00 27.72 26.17
C PHE A 12 -0.01 26.19 25.99
N THR A 13 -0.35 25.48 27.06
CA THR A 13 -0.77 24.08 27.02
C THR A 13 -2.29 24.05 27.12
N GLU A 14 -2.96 24.58 26.10
CA GLU A 14 -4.38 24.29 25.92
C GLU A 14 -4.54 22.84 25.46
N PRO A 15 -5.50 22.06 25.99
CA PRO A 15 -5.75 20.66 25.59
C PRO A 15 -5.94 20.50 24.06
N ASN A 16 -6.30 21.58 23.37
CA ASN A 16 -6.43 21.68 21.91
C ASN A 16 -5.12 21.35 21.16
N ILE A 17 -3.95 21.79 21.66
CA ILE A 17 -2.66 21.53 20.99
C ILE A 17 -2.27 20.07 21.11
N ILE A 18 -2.46 19.48 22.29
CA ILE A 18 -2.16 18.06 22.51
C ILE A 18 -3.03 17.19 21.58
N ILE A 19 -4.32 17.52 21.45
CA ILE A 19 -5.23 16.84 20.53
C ILE A 19 -4.76 16.97 19.08
N LEU A 20 -4.34 18.16 18.65
CA LEU A 20 -3.81 18.40 17.30
C LEU A 20 -2.56 17.58 17.02
N ILE A 21 -1.62 17.52 17.97
CA ILE A 21 -0.40 16.72 17.84
C ILE A 21 -0.75 15.23 17.72
N ILE A 22 -1.65 14.73 18.57
CA ILE A 22 -2.12 13.34 18.51
C ILE A 22 -2.78 13.06 17.17
N ALA A 23 -3.72 13.90 16.74
CA ALA A 23 -4.40 13.74 15.45
C ALA A 23 -3.42 13.73 14.27
N LEU A 24 -2.45 14.64 14.26
CA LEU A 24 -1.42 14.70 13.23
C LEU A 24 -0.53 13.45 13.24
N SER A 25 -0.14 12.98 14.42
CA SER A 25 0.67 11.76 14.58
C SER A 25 -0.06 10.52 14.05
N VAL A 26 -1.36 10.40 14.32
CA VAL A 26 -2.21 9.31 13.83
C VAL A 26 -2.32 9.38 12.31
N LEU A 27 -2.53 10.56 11.73
CA LEU A 27 -2.58 10.72 10.27
C LEU A 27 -1.27 10.31 9.59
N ILE A 28 -0.13 10.66 10.17
CA ILE A 28 1.19 10.26 9.65
C ILE A 28 1.38 8.75 9.74
N LEU A 29 0.99 8.13 10.87
CA LEU A 29 1.07 6.67 11.04
C LEU A 29 0.19 5.93 10.03
N ILE A 30 -1.01 6.42 9.75
CA ILE A 30 -1.92 5.86 8.74
C ILE A 30 -1.35 6.05 7.34
N ALA A 31 -0.85 7.25 7.01
CA ALA A 31 -0.29 7.55 5.70
C ALA A 31 0.94 6.70 5.39
N TRP A 32 1.78 6.40 6.38
CA TRP A 32 2.97 5.56 6.20
C TRP A 32 2.71 4.07 6.41
N SER A 33 1.63 3.69 7.09
CA SER A 33 1.20 2.32 7.34
C SER A 33 2.36 1.35 7.65
N PRO A 34 3.12 1.54 8.76
CA PRO A 34 4.31 0.76 9.07
C PRO A 34 4.06 -0.73 9.25
N TRP A 35 2.83 -1.12 9.60
CA TRP A 35 2.44 -2.51 9.80
C TRP A 35 2.27 -3.31 8.50
N ILE A 36 2.14 -2.64 7.33
CA ILE A 36 2.11 -3.31 6.03
C ILE A 36 3.54 -3.43 5.49
N THR A 37 3.98 -4.67 5.31
CA THR A 37 5.27 -5.01 4.69
C THR A 37 5.10 -5.33 3.21
N LYS A 38 6.18 -5.21 2.44
CA LYS A 38 6.21 -5.60 1.03
C LYS A 38 5.71 -7.02 0.81
N ILE A 39 6.23 -7.98 1.59
CA ILE A 39 5.87 -9.40 1.50
C ILE A 39 4.38 -9.61 1.79
N TYR A 40 3.82 -8.89 2.76
CA TYR A 40 2.40 -8.96 3.05
C TYR A 40 1.56 -8.45 1.87
N ALA A 41 1.90 -7.28 1.31
CA ALA A 41 1.19 -6.72 0.16
C ALA A 41 1.24 -7.66 -1.05
N GLU A 42 2.42 -8.16 -1.38
CA GLU A 42 2.64 -9.12 -2.46
C GLU A 42 1.79 -10.38 -2.30
N LYS A 43 1.79 -10.97 -1.10
CA LYS A 43 0.98 -12.15 -0.79
C LYS A 43 -0.51 -11.86 -0.96
N ARG A 44 -0.99 -10.72 -0.46
CA ARG A 44 -2.41 -10.33 -0.57
C ARG A 44 -2.83 -10.15 -2.02
N VAL A 45 -1.97 -9.59 -2.86
CA VAL A 45 -2.23 -9.44 -4.30
C VAL A 45 -2.34 -10.79 -4.99
N VAL A 46 -1.43 -11.73 -4.73
CA VAL A 46 -1.50 -13.07 -5.32
C VAL A 46 -2.77 -13.81 -4.88
N GLU A 47 -3.10 -13.76 -3.59
CA GLU A 47 -4.33 -14.36 -3.06
C GLU A 47 -5.58 -13.77 -3.71
N ALA A 48 -5.68 -12.43 -3.76
CA ALA A 48 -6.83 -11.75 -4.35
C ALA A 48 -6.96 -12.03 -5.85
N PHE A 49 -5.83 -12.06 -6.57
CA PHE A 49 -5.81 -12.41 -7.98
C PHE A 49 -6.29 -13.85 -8.20
N GLN A 50 -5.75 -14.82 -7.45
CA GLN A 50 -6.16 -16.22 -7.54
C GLN A 50 -7.65 -16.40 -7.21
N GLU A 51 -8.15 -15.73 -6.18
CA GLU A 51 -9.56 -15.74 -5.80
C GLU A 51 -10.44 -15.19 -6.94
N SER A 52 -10.01 -14.10 -7.59
CA SER A 52 -10.74 -13.50 -8.73
C SER A 52 -10.86 -14.40 -9.96
N GLN A 53 -9.93 -15.36 -10.12
CA GLN A 53 -9.86 -16.26 -11.28
C GLN A 53 -10.44 -17.65 -11.02
N LYS A 54 -10.76 -17.99 -9.76
CA LYS A 54 -11.13 -19.35 -9.33
C LYS A 54 -12.34 -19.93 -10.06
N ASP A 55 -13.32 -19.09 -10.38
CA ASP A 55 -14.57 -19.50 -11.03
C ASP A 55 -14.60 -19.17 -12.54
N ILE A 56 -13.47 -18.75 -13.11
CA ILE A 56 -13.35 -18.39 -14.54
C ILE A 56 -12.76 -19.57 -15.31
N SER A 57 -13.55 -20.16 -16.22
CA SER A 57 -13.16 -21.35 -16.99
C SER A 57 -11.99 -21.13 -17.96
N ASP A 58 -11.83 -19.92 -18.49
CA ASP A 58 -10.67 -19.49 -19.30
C ASP A 58 -9.92 -18.38 -18.55
N GLY A 59 -9.54 -18.70 -17.32
CA GLY A 59 -8.95 -17.76 -16.39
C GLY A 59 -7.52 -17.34 -16.76
N CYS A 60 -7.06 -16.34 -16.03
CA CYS A 60 -5.69 -15.87 -16.07
C CYS A 60 -4.86 -16.47 -14.93
N GLY A 61 -3.55 -16.56 -15.13
CA GLY A 61 -2.64 -17.14 -14.15
C GLY A 61 -1.22 -16.63 -14.28
N PHE A 62 -0.41 -16.95 -13.29
CA PHE A 62 1.02 -16.64 -13.28
C PHE A 62 1.88 -17.74 -13.93
N ASN A 63 1.26 -18.74 -14.59
CA ASN A 63 1.95 -19.86 -15.23
C ASN A 63 2.45 -19.48 -16.64
N CYS A 64 3.29 -18.45 -16.73
CA CYS A 64 3.92 -17.99 -17.96
C CYS A 64 5.33 -17.47 -17.69
N VAL A 65 6.18 -17.44 -18.74
CA VAL A 65 7.58 -17.03 -18.59
C VAL A 65 7.66 -15.55 -18.23
N GLY A 66 8.17 -15.26 -17.03
CA GLY A 66 8.32 -13.90 -16.51
C GLY A 66 7.07 -13.34 -15.82
N CYS A 67 6.03 -14.17 -15.63
CA CYS A 67 4.83 -13.78 -14.91
C CYS A 67 5.00 -13.89 -13.39
N GLY A 68 4.16 -13.16 -12.67
CA GLY A 68 4.20 -13.01 -11.22
C GLY A 68 4.30 -11.54 -10.82
N ILE A 69 4.96 -11.29 -9.70
CA ILE A 69 5.16 -9.93 -9.18
C ILE A 69 6.44 -9.36 -9.77
N ASN A 70 6.31 -8.29 -10.55
CA ASN A 70 7.44 -7.61 -11.18
C ASN A 70 8.03 -6.53 -10.27
N ASN A 71 7.16 -5.79 -9.58
CA ASN A 71 7.58 -4.69 -8.72
C ASN A 71 6.59 -4.44 -7.59
N SER A 72 7.08 -3.91 -6.47
CA SER A 72 6.25 -3.54 -5.32
C SER A 72 6.84 -2.32 -4.64
N ASN A 73 6.10 -1.22 -4.67
CA ASN A 73 6.53 0.07 -4.14
C ASN A 73 5.61 0.49 -2.99
N LYS A 74 6.21 1.07 -1.95
CA LYS A 74 5.45 1.68 -0.87
C LYS A 74 4.93 3.03 -1.35
N VAL A 75 3.64 3.28 -1.15
CA VAL A 75 2.95 4.52 -1.52
C VAL A 75 2.22 5.08 -0.30
N LEU A 76 1.71 6.31 -0.41
CA LEU A 76 0.85 6.85 0.64
C LEU A 76 -0.35 5.93 0.83
N PHE A 77 -0.63 5.58 2.08
CA PHE A 77 -1.74 4.72 2.47
C PHE A 77 -1.65 3.27 1.98
N GLY A 78 -0.46 2.75 1.64
CA GLY A 78 -0.33 1.34 1.27
C GLY A 78 0.83 0.97 0.36
N TYR A 79 0.59 0.01 -0.54
CA TYR A 79 1.55 -0.47 -1.55
C TYR A 79 0.91 -0.50 -2.94
N SER A 80 1.72 -0.20 -3.94
CA SER A 80 1.43 -0.44 -5.35
C SER A 80 2.23 -1.66 -5.80
N VAL A 81 1.57 -2.68 -6.31
CA VAL A 81 2.19 -3.94 -6.73
C VAL A 81 1.91 -4.16 -8.21
N ASP A 82 2.97 -4.24 -9.00
CA ASP A 82 2.90 -4.50 -10.42
C ASP A 82 2.99 -6.01 -10.65
N ILE A 83 1.96 -6.57 -11.29
CA ILE A 83 1.89 -7.97 -11.66
C ILE A 83 1.92 -8.13 -13.18
N GLU A 84 2.45 -9.26 -13.61
CA GLU A 84 2.40 -9.73 -14.99
C GLU A 84 1.78 -11.12 -15.02
N TYR A 85 0.81 -11.35 -15.89
CA TYR A 85 0.04 -12.60 -15.94
C TYR A 85 -0.32 -12.97 -17.37
N GLY A 86 -0.66 -14.25 -17.59
CA GLY A 86 -1.07 -14.78 -18.88
C GLY A 86 -2.50 -15.30 -18.79
N CYS A 87 -3.29 -15.07 -19.83
CA CYS A 87 -4.67 -15.54 -19.91
C CYS A 87 -4.87 -16.60 -20.99
N GLY A 88 -5.69 -17.60 -20.66
CA GLY A 88 -6.05 -18.72 -21.50
C GLY A 88 -4.91 -19.70 -21.82
N MET A 89 -5.18 -20.70 -22.65
CA MET A 89 -4.21 -21.72 -23.07
C MET A 89 -3.23 -21.19 -24.13
N ARG A 90 -2.43 -20.18 -23.77
CA ARG A 90 -1.40 -19.63 -24.65
C ARG A 90 -0.07 -20.40 -24.51
N PRO A 91 0.71 -20.52 -25.60
CA PRO A 91 2.04 -21.11 -25.53
C PRO A 91 2.90 -20.31 -24.55
N THR A 92 3.47 -21.00 -23.56
CA THR A 92 4.20 -20.42 -22.42
C THR A 92 5.44 -19.61 -22.79
N ASP A 93 5.93 -19.73 -24.04
CA ASP A 93 7.22 -19.21 -24.49
C ASP A 93 7.18 -17.79 -25.08
N ARG A 94 6.00 -17.15 -25.14
CA ARG A 94 5.81 -15.83 -25.74
C ARG A 94 5.54 -14.73 -24.72
N ARG A 95 6.58 -13.95 -24.38
CA ARG A 95 6.50 -12.80 -23.45
C ARG A 95 5.69 -11.61 -23.97
N ASP A 96 5.52 -11.51 -25.29
CA ASP A 96 4.76 -10.44 -25.96
C ASP A 96 3.24 -10.54 -25.72
N LEU A 97 2.77 -11.64 -25.14
CA LEU A 97 1.35 -11.90 -24.87
C LEU A 97 1.00 -11.82 -23.38
N ASN A 98 1.93 -11.36 -22.54
CA ASN A 98 1.72 -11.18 -21.11
C ASN A 98 0.97 -9.88 -20.86
N GLU A 99 -0.05 -9.95 -20.02
CA GLU A 99 -0.81 -8.81 -19.54
C GLU A 99 -0.16 -8.24 -18.28
N ARG A 100 -0.28 -6.92 -18.08
CA ARG A 100 0.27 -6.21 -16.91
C ARG A 100 -0.82 -5.48 -16.19
N ALA A 101 -0.80 -5.55 -14.87
CA ALA A 101 -1.69 -4.77 -14.02
C ALA A 101 -0.94 -4.22 -12.81
N THR A 102 -1.32 -3.01 -12.41
CA THR A 102 -0.87 -2.40 -11.15
C THR A 102 -2.03 -2.49 -10.17
N ILE A 103 -1.79 -3.16 -9.04
CA ILE A 103 -2.78 -3.45 -8.02
C ILE A 103 -2.42 -2.68 -6.76
N PHE A 104 -3.42 -2.06 -6.14
CA PHE A 104 -3.22 -1.28 -4.92
C PHE A 104 -3.63 -2.08 -3.68
N VAL A 105 -2.73 -2.15 -2.70
CA VAL A 105 -3.01 -2.71 -1.38
C VAL A 105 -3.09 -1.58 -0.38
N SER A 106 -4.26 -1.37 0.22
CA SER A 106 -4.48 -0.31 1.19
C SER A 106 -3.74 -0.55 2.51
N PHE A 107 -3.67 0.50 3.34
CA PHE A 107 -3.09 0.44 4.68
C PHE A 107 -3.82 -0.55 5.59
N ILE A 108 -5.08 -0.89 5.32
CA ILE A 108 -5.83 -1.93 6.06
C ILE A 108 -5.69 -3.33 5.44
N GLY A 109 -4.96 -3.48 4.33
CA GLY A 109 -4.73 -4.78 3.67
C GLY A 109 -5.82 -5.22 2.69
N THR A 110 -6.68 -4.29 2.26
CA THR A 110 -7.65 -4.52 1.16
C THR A 110 -6.96 -4.33 -0.19
N VAL A 111 -7.34 -5.16 -1.17
CA VAL A 111 -6.77 -5.15 -2.51
C VAL A 111 -7.78 -4.48 -3.46
N HIS A 112 -7.29 -3.59 -4.32
CA HIS A 112 -8.06 -2.80 -5.29
C HIS A 112 -7.43 -2.85 -6.67
#